data_AF-A0A382PU20-F1
#
_entry.id   AF-A0A382PU20-F1
#
_cell.length_a   1.000
_cell.length_b   1.000
_cell.length_c   1.000
_cell.angle_alpha   90.00
_cell.angle_beta   90.00
_cell.angle_gamma   90.00
#
_symmetry.space_group_name_H-M   'P 1'
#
loop_
_entity.id
_entity.type
_entity.pdbx_description
1 polymer ?
#
loop_
_entity_poly.entity_id
_entity_poly.type
_entity_poly.pdbx_seq_one_letter_code
_entity_poly.pdbx_strand_id
1 'polypeptide(L)'
;ENGAVVPIKAWTSLSNAESIAIVVEKNPAPWATSVEVMPGAGGLYSTRIKMGQTSPVTCYVKAGGKVHKAAHVVKVTVGGCGG
;
A
#
# COMPACT_ATOMS: atom_id res chain seq x y z
N GLU A 1 -8.11 -15.43 -0.05
CA GLU A 1 -6.64 -15.31 0.12
C GLU A 1 -6.27 -15.36 1.59
N ASN A 2 -5.10 -15.93 1.91
CA ASN A 2 -4.55 -15.93 3.27
C ASN A 2 -4.11 -14.51 3.61
N GLY A 3 -4.80 -13.87 4.56
CA GLY A 3 -4.53 -12.52 5.02
C GLY A 3 -3.18 -12.35 5.71
N ALA A 4 -2.47 -13.42 6.06
CA ALA A 4 -1.14 -13.33 6.68
C ALA A 4 -0.07 -12.86 5.68
N VAL A 5 -0.30 -13.07 4.37
CA VAL A 5 0.63 -12.66 3.31
C VAL A 5 -0.17 -12.23 2.07
N VAL A 6 -0.46 -10.94 1.97
CA VAL A 6 -1.13 -10.35 0.81
C VAL A 6 -0.11 -9.61 -0.05
N PRO A 7 0.17 -10.05 -1.30
CA PRO A 7 1.09 -9.35 -2.19
C PRO A 7 0.42 -8.09 -2.75
N ILE A 8 1.09 -6.95 -2.62
CA ILE A 8 0.65 -5.65 -3.15
C ILE A 8 1.73 -5.10 -4.08
N LYS A 9 1.29 -4.63 -5.25
CA LYS A 9 2.10 -3.82 -6.17
C LYS A 9 1.46 -2.45 -6.30
N ALA A 10 2.08 -1.46 -5.70
CA ALA A 10 1.77 -0.05 -5.91
C ALA A 10 2.71 0.49 -6.98
N TRP A 11 2.19 1.18 -7.99
CA TRP A 11 3.02 1.83 -8.99
C TRP A 11 2.48 3.20 -9.37
N THR A 12 3.37 4.08 -9.82
CA THR A 12 3.03 5.41 -10.30
C THR A 12 3.90 5.79 -11.50
N SER A 13 3.31 6.52 -12.44
CA SER A 13 4.01 7.18 -13.55
C SER A 13 4.23 8.68 -13.29
N LEU A 14 3.90 9.17 -12.10
CA LEU A 14 4.13 10.57 -11.72
C LEU A 14 5.63 10.85 -11.68
N SER A 15 6.04 11.95 -12.32
CA SER A 15 7.39 12.48 -12.17
C SER A 15 7.59 13.00 -10.75
N ASN A 16 8.82 12.94 -10.26
CA ASN A 16 9.21 13.43 -8.93
C ASN A 16 8.40 12.80 -7.79
N ALA A 17 8.11 11.49 -7.86
CA ALA A 17 7.62 10.76 -6.71
C ALA A 17 8.64 10.83 -5.57
N GLU A 18 8.19 11.27 -4.40
CA GLU A 18 8.99 11.43 -3.19
C GLU A 18 8.76 10.27 -2.22
N SER A 19 7.53 9.76 -2.15
CA SER A 19 7.19 8.63 -1.29
C SER A 19 5.94 7.89 -1.77
N ILE A 20 5.87 6.61 -1.42
CA ILE A 20 4.72 5.73 -1.64
C ILE A 20 4.33 5.13 -0.29
N ALA A 21 3.05 5.20 0.08
CA ALA A 21 2.50 4.60 1.29
C ALA A 21 1.31 3.71 0.97
N ILE A 22 1.17 2.60 1.69
CA ILE A 22 0.06 1.66 1.56
C ILE A 22 -0.70 1.62 2.89
N VAL A 23 -1.99 1.88 2.81
CA VAL A 23 -2.91 1.93 3.96
C VAL A 23 -4.00 0.88 3.79
N VAL A 24 -4.28 0.12 4.84
CA VAL A 24 -5.37 -0.87 4.91
C VAL A 24 -6.38 -0.39 5.93
N GLU A 25 -7.46 0.23 5.46
CA GLU A 25 -8.39 0.99 6.31
C GLU A 25 -8.95 0.21 7.51
N LYS A 26 -9.19 -1.10 7.33
CA LYS A 26 -9.81 -1.95 8.36
C LYS A 26 -8.84 -2.80 9.17
N ASN A 27 -7.53 -2.58 9.03
CA ASN A 27 -6.55 -3.21 9.91
C ASN A 27 -6.48 -2.45 11.26
N PRO A 28 -6.13 -3.13 12.38
CA PRO A 28 -5.88 -2.46 13.65
C PRO A 28 -4.80 -1.36 13.56
N ALA A 29 -3.77 -1.60 12.74
CA ALA A 29 -2.81 -0.59 12.31
C ALA A 29 -3.03 -0.31 10.82
N PRO A 30 -3.73 0.78 10.45
CA PRO A 30 -4.05 1.07 9.06
C PRO A 30 -2.83 1.37 8.19
N TRP A 31 -1.80 2.03 8.75
CA TRP A 31 -0.57 2.32 8.02
C TRP A 31 0.27 1.04 7.86
N ALA A 32 0.11 0.34 6.74
CA ALA A 32 0.75 -0.96 6.55
C ALA A 32 2.24 -0.80 6.27
N THR A 33 2.62 0.13 5.39
CA THR A 33 4.02 0.36 5.04
C THR A 33 4.19 1.63 4.19
N SER A 34 5.40 2.17 4.13
CA SER A 34 5.77 3.27 3.25
C SER A 34 7.24 3.22 2.87
N VAL A 35 7.58 3.82 1.75
CA VAL A 35 8.95 3.94 1.24
C VAL A 35 9.19 5.34 0.70
N GLU A 36 10.39 5.87 0.93
CA GLU A 36 10.87 7.07 0.25
C GLU A 36 11.46 6.69 -1.11
N VAL A 37 11.12 7.47 -2.13
CA VAL A 37 11.57 7.25 -3.50
C VAL A 37 12.75 8.18 -3.75
N MET A 38 13.93 7.60 -3.94
CA MET A 38 15.13 8.37 -4.28
C MET A 38 15.04 8.90 -5.72
N PRO A 39 15.68 10.05 -6.04
CA PRO A 39 15.74 10.55 -7.40
C PRO A 39 16.28 9.49 -8.37
N GLY A 40 15.56 9.27 -9.48
CA GLY A 40 15.91 8.25 -10.48
C GLY A 40 15.47 6.82 -10.13
N ALA A 41 14.96 6.57 -8.92
CA ALA A 41 14.27 5.31 -8.62
C ALA A 41 12.93 5.27 -9.35
N GLY A 42 12.59 4.11 -9.94
CA GLY A 42 11.29 3.93 -10.57
C GLY A 42 10.14 4.03 -9.57
N GLY A 43 8.93 4.34 -10.06
CA GLY A 43 7.73 4.49 -9.22
C GLY A 43 7.05 3.18 -8.80
N LEU A 44 7.77 2.06 -8.74
CA LEU A 44 7.20 0.73 -8.40
C LEU A 44 7.59 0.33 -6.98
N TYR A 45 6.59 0.05 -6.16
CA TYR A 45 6.75 -0.52 -4.83
C TYR A 45 5.96 -1.83 -4.71
N SER A 46 6.70 -2.94 -4.61
CA SER A 46 6.14 -4.28 -4.46
C SER A 46 6.47 -4.83 -3.08
N THR A 47 5.46 -5.23 -2.33
CA THR A 47 5.62 -5.69 -0.94
C THR A 47 4.55 -6.71 -0.57
N ARG A 48 4.69 -7.31 0.61
CA ARG A 48 3.69 -8.21 1.19
C ARG A 48 3.22 -7.61 2.50
N ILE A 49 1.92 -7.48 2.67
CA ILE A 49 1.30 -6.93 3.89
C ILE A 49 0.40 -7.96 4.56
N LYS A 50 0.16 -7.77 5.86
CA LYS A 50 -0.86 -8.51 6.60
C LYS A 50 -2.20 -7.79 6.50
N MET A 51 -3.29 -8.53 6.28
CA MET A 51 -4.66 -8.03 6.25
C MET A 51 -5.55 -8.88 7.16
N GLY A 52 -6.25 -8.23 8.08
CA GLY A 52 -7.12 -8.91 9.04
C GLY A 52 -8.44 -9.36 8.43
N GLN A 53 -8.93 -8.59 7.46
CA GLN A 53 -10.22 -8.81 6.83
C GLN A 53 -10.27 -8.12 5.46
N THR A 54 -11.35 -8.37 4.71
CA THR A 54 -11.64 -7.66 3.46
C THR A 54 -11.69 -6.16 3.72
N SER A 55 -10.81 -5.42 3.04
CA SER A 55 -10.61 -3.99 3.26
C SER A 55 -10.25 -3.29 1.97
N PRO A 56 -10.64 -2.01 1.80
CA PRO A 56 -9.93 -1.11 0.90
C PRO A 56 -8.44 -1.07 1.27
N VAL A 57 -7.60 -1.19 0.24
CA VAL A 57 -6.17 -0.92 0.29
C VAL A 57 -5.94 0.33 -0.54
N THR A 58 -5.47 1.38 0.13
CA THR A 58 -5.26 2.70 -0.48
C THR A 58 -3.76 2.97 -0.57
N CYS A 59 -3.30 3.20 -1.80
CA CYS A 59 -1.97 3.70 -2.09
C CYS A 59 -2.00 5.23 -2.08
N TYR A 60 -1.05 5.83 -1.37
CA TYR A 60 -0.79 7.26 -1.39
C TYR A 60 0.58 7.50 -2.02
N VAL A 61 0.68 8.49 -2.90
CA VAL A 61 1.93 8.91 -3.54
C VAL A 61 2.11 10.39 -3.30
N LYS A 62 3.22 10.78 -2.66
CA LYS A 62 3.64 12.17 -2.60
C LYS A 62 4.52 12.47 -3.81
N ALA A 63 4.17 13.49 -4.59
CA ALA A 63 4.95 13.92 -5.75
C ALA A 63 4.81 15.43 -5.97
N GLY A 64 5.94 16.13 -6.10
CA GLY A 64 5.96 17.58 -6.36
C GLY A 64 5.16 18.38 -5.31
N GLY A 65 5.27 18.01 -4.03
CA GLY A 65 4.53 18.65 -2.94
C GLY A 65 3.02 18.37 -2.87
N LYS A 66 2.47 17.49 -3.73
CA LYS A 66 1.07 17.05 -3.69
C LYS A 66 0.95 15.58 -3.28
N VAL A 67 -0.18 15.21 -2.70
CA VAL A 67 -0.51 13.82 -2.36
C VAL A 67 -1.60 13.31 -3.29
N HIS A 68 -1.33 12.20 -3.95
CA HIS A 68 -2.23 11.48 -4.83
C HIS A 68 -2.65 10.17 -4.17
N LYS A 69 -3.83 9.66 -4.51
CA LYS A 69 -4.31 8.38 -3.97
C LYS A 69 -4.99 7.50 -5.03
N ALA A 70 -4.87 6.19 -4.86
CA ALA A 70 -5.62 5.17 -5.57
C ALA A 70 -6.03 4.08 -4.59
N ALA A 71 -7.27 3.58 -4.68
CA ALA A 71 -7.79 2.57 -3.77
C ALA A 71 -8.30 1.34 -4.53
N HIS A 72 -8.05 0.16 -3.96
CA HIS A 72 -8.55 -1.11 -4.48
C HIS A 72 -9.01 -2.00 -3.32
N VAL A 73 -10.18 -2.63 -3.46
CA VAL A 73 -10.71 -3.52 -2.42
C VAL A 73 -10.07 -4.90 -2.56
N VAL A 74 -9.37 -5.36 -1.53
CA VAL A 74 -8.78 -6.71 -1.49
C VAL A 74 -9.65 -7.62 -0.62
N LYS A 75 -10.03 -8.78 -1.17
CA LYS A 75 -10.90 -9.75 -0.52
C LYS A 75 -10.09 -10.82 0.21
N VAL A 76 -10.16 -10.81 1.53
CA VAL A 76 -9.52 -11.83 2.38
C VAL A 76 -10.56 -12.86 2.79
N THR A 77 -10.24 -14.15 2.64
CA THR A 77 -11.13 -15.25 3.02
C THR A 77 -10.75 -15.85 4.37
N VAL A 78 -9.48 -15.74 4.76
CA VAL A 78 -8.95 -16.12 6.08
C VAL A 78 -8.08 -14.96 6.56
N GLY A 79 -8.47 -14.26 7.62
CA GLY A 79 -7.74 -13.13 8.17
C GLY A 79 -6.36 -13.53 8.73
N GLY A 80 -5.37 -12.62 8.68
CA GLY A 80 -4.02 -12.90 9.20
C GLY A 80 -3.30 -11.71 9.85
N CYS A 81 -4.06 -10.70 10.31
CA CYS A 81 -3.53 -9.54 11.04
C CYS A 81 -3.69 -9.64 12.58
N GLY A 82 -4.11 -10.79 13.09
CA GLY A 82 -3.99 -11.18 14.50
C GLY A 82 -2.95 -12.29 14.59
N GLY A 83 -2.10 -12.26 15.61
CA GLY A 83 -1.05 -13.27 15.83
C GLY A 83 -1.56 -14.71 15.84
#